data_AF-A0A957ZUV7-F1
#
_entry.id   AF-A0A957ZUV7-F1
#
_cell.length_a   1.000
_cell.length_b   1.000
_cell.length_c   1.000
_cell.angle_alpha   90.00
_cell.angle_beta   90.00
_cell.angle_gamma   90.00
#
_symmetry.space_group_name_H-M   'P 1'
#
loop_
_entity.id
_entity.type
_entity.pdbx_description
1 polymer ?
#
loop_
_entity_poly.entity_id
_entity_poly.type
_entity_poly.pdbx_seq_one_letter_code
_entity_poly.pdbx_strand_id
1 'polypeptide(L)' 'MPTVSQELNTFLDNTFAGFARRLESFAPELARQEFGVVTRVGHGVAQARGLPGAENEEIVLVGEELSGGALP' A
#
# COMPACT_ATOMS: atom_id res chain seq x y z
N MET A 1 5.58 23.53 -32.43
CA MET A 1 5.84 23.67 -30.98
C MET A 1 4.48 23.67 -30.31
N PRO A 2 4.15 22.69 -29.45
CA PRO A 2 2.93 22.76 -28.66
C PRO A 2 2.97 24.01 -27.77
N THR A 3 1.81 24.59 -27.54
CA THR A 3 1.66 25.71 -26.61
C THR A 3 1.70 25.20 -25.18
N VAL A 4 2.12 26.04 -24.23
CA VAL A 4 2.14 25.71 -22.80
C VAL A 4 0.78 25.16 -22.33
N SER A 5 -0.33 25.69 -22.85
CA SER A 5 -1.68 25.19 -22.55
C SER A 5 -1.92 23.76 -23.05
N GLN A 6 -1.38 23.38 -24.20
CA GLN A 6 -1.51 22.03 -24.74
C GLN A 6 -0.69 21.02 -23.93
N GLU A 7 0.50 21.40 -23.47
CA GLU A 7 1.34 20.56 -22.60
C GLU A 7 0.68 20.34 -21.24
N LEU A 8 0.12 21.40 -20.64
CA LEU A 8 -0.61 21.30 -19.38
C LEU A 8 -1.86 20.40 -19.51
N ASN A 9 -2.66 20.58 -20.56
CA ASN A 9 -3.84 19.75 -20.79
C ASN A 9 -3.45 18.27 -20.95
N THR A 10 -2.42 17.99 -21.76
CA THR A 10 -1.92 16.62 -21.94
C THR A 10 -1.45 16.01 -20.62
N PHE A 11 -0.74 16.79 -19.80
CA PHE A 11 -0.29 16.33 -18.48
C PHE A 11 -1.47 15.99 -17.56
N LEU A 12 -2.49 16.85 -17.51
CA LEU A 12 -3.67 16.65 -16.68
C LEU A 12 -4.48 15.44 -17.16
N ASP A 13 -4.72 15.31 -18.47
CA ASP A 13 -5.46 14.19 -19.05
C ASP A 13 -4.76 12.86 -18.73
N ASN A 14 -3.44 12.79 -18.87
CA ASN A 14 -2.66 11.60 -18.53
C ASN A 14 -2.73 11.28 -17.04
N THR A 15 -2.68 12.31 -16.18
CA THR A 15 -2.76 12.15 -14.72
C THR A 15 -4.12 11.58 -14.31
N PHE A 16 -5.22 12.15 -14.80
CA PHE A 16 -6.57 11.67 -14.48
C PHE A 16 -6.86 10.30 -15.09
N ALA A 17 -6.38 10.02 -16.31
CA ALA A 17 -6.48 8.69 -16.90
C ALA A 17 -5.73 7.63 -16.08
N GLY A 18 -4.60 8.00 -15.45
CA GLY A 18 -3.87 7.15 -14.51
C GLY A 18 -4.71 6.77 -13.28
N PHE A 19 -5.37 7.74 -12.67
CA PHE A 19 -6.25 7.49 -11.53
C PHE A 19 -7.47 6.63 -11.89
N ALA A 20 -8.15 6.95 -13.00
CA ALA A 20 -9.30 6.19 -13.46
C ALA A 20 -8.95 4.71 -13.67
N ARG A 21 -7.83 4.44 -14.35
CA ARG A 21 -7.35 3.08 -14.57
C ARG A 21 -7.08 2.31 -13.28
N ARG A 22 -6.46 2.96 -12.29
CA ARG A 22 -6.19 2.31 -10.99
C ARG A 22 -7.47 1.95 -10.26
N LEU A 23 -8.46 2.85 -10.27
CA LEU A 23 -9.77 2.61 -9.66
C LEU A 23 -10.54 1.49 -10.38
N GLU A 24 -10.54 1.47 -11.71
CA GLU A 24 -11.17 0.41 -12.49
C GLU A 24 -10.53 -0.97 -12.25
N SER A 25 -9.21 -1.02 -12.04
CA SER A 25 -8.49 -2.26 -11.73
C SER A 25 -8.60 -2.71 -10.27
N PHE A 26 -9.09 -1.85 -9.38
CA PHE A 26 -9.12 -2.15 -7.96
C PHE A 26 -10.29 -3.09 -7.65
N ALA A 27 -9.97 -4.31 -7.23
CA ALA A 27 -10.93 -5.31 -6.77
C ALA A 27 -10.75 -5.52 -5.26
N PRO A 28 -11.65 -4.98 -4.41
CA PRO A 28 -11.59 -5.22 -2.98
C PRO A 28 -11.76 -6.70 -2.68
N GLU A 29 -10.85 -7.27 -1.89
CA GLU A 29 -10.93 -8.65 -1.44
C GLU A 29 -11.10 -8.72 0.09
N LEU A 30 -12.00 -9.58 0.55
CA LEU A 30 -12.12 -9.89 1.97
C LEU A 30 -11.10 -10.96 2.34
N ALA A 31 -9.90 -10.51 2.73
CA ALA A 31 -8.85 -11.39 3.24
C ALA A 31 -8.91 -11.50 4.77
N ARG A 32 -8.64 -12.69 5.31
CA ARG A 32 -8.34 -12.84 6.74
C ARG A 32 -6.90 -12.40 6.97
N GLN A 33 -6.70 -11.51 7.94
CA GLN A 33 -5.40 -11.03 8.34
C GLN A 33 -5.17 -11.34 9.82
N GLU A 34 -3.96 -11.74 10.13
CA GLU A 34 -3.52 -11.98 11.50
C GLU A 34 -2.86 -10.73 12.07
N PHE A 35 -3.17 -10.39 13.31
CA PHE A 35 -2.68 -9.16 13.95
C PHE A 35 -1.99 -9.48 15.27
N GLY A 36 -0.77 -8.99 15.41
CA GLY A 36 0.02 -9.05 16.63
C GLY A 36 0.31 -7.66 17.22
N VAL A 37 0.94 -7.66 18.39
CA VAL A 37 1.39 -6.45 19.07
C VAL A 37 2.91 -6.48 19.19
N VAL A 38 3.57 -5.40 18.75
CA VAL A 38 4.99 -5.18 19.01
C VAL A 38 5.19 -4.92 20.49
N THR A 39 5.95 -5.77 21.16
CA THR A 39 6.22 -5.67 22.60
C THR A 39 7.53 -4.97 22.90
N ARG A 40 8.49 -4.98 21.96
CA ARG A 40 9.79 -4.32 22.10
C ARG A 40 10.40 -4.00 20.75
N VAL A 41 11.12 -2.89 20.66
CA VAL A 41 11.96 -2.52 19.51
C VAL A 41 13.36 -2.14 19.99
N GLY A 42 14.41 -2.58 19.29
CA GLY A 42 15.77 -2.13 19.56
C GLY A 42 16.80 -2.75 18.61
N HIS A 43 17.86 -2.00 18.30
CA HIS A 43 18.97 -2.43 17.44
C HIS A 43 18.53 -2.99 16.07
N GLY A 44 17.48 -2.42 15.48
CA GLY A 44 16.93 -2.89 14.21
C GLY A 44 16.09 -4.17 14.31
N VAL A 45 15.80 -4.66 15.51
CA VAL A 45 14.96 -5.85 15.74
C VAL A 45 13.70 -5.47 16.50
N ALA A 46 12.55 -5.95 16.03
CA ALA A 46 11.27 -5.86 16.73
C ALA A 46 10.89 -7.24 17.28
N GLN A 47 10.41 -7.27 18.52
CA GLN A 47 9.76 -8.44 19.12
C GLN A 47 8.25 -8.22 19.06
N ALA A 48 7.52 -9.17 18.49
CA ALA A 48 6.08 -9.15 18.40
C ALA A 48 5.47 -10.40 19.06
N ARG A 49 4.22 -10.27 19.50
CA ARG A 49 3.40 -11.38 20.02
C ARG A 49 2.05 -11.39 19.31
N GLY A 50 1.46 -12.57 19.16
CA GLY A 50 0.11 -12.71 18.61
C GLY A 50 0.09 -13.00 17.13
N LEU A 51 1.21 -13.51 16.59
CA LEU A 51 1.32 -13.98 15.22
C LEU A 51 1.50 -15.52 15.18
N PRO A 52 0.53 -16.34 15.64
CA PRO A 52 0.65 -17.80 15.64
C PRO A 52 0.77 -18.46 14.26
N GLY A 53 0.29 -17.82 13.20
CA GLY A 53 0.37 -18.31 11.82
C GLY A 53 1.65 -17.90 11.08
N ALA A 54 2.48 -17.04 11.67
CA ALA A 54 3.67 -16.53 11.00
C ALA A 54 4.73 -17.62 10.79
N GLU A 55 5.28 -17.68 9.59
CA GLU A 55 6.33 -18.63 9.21
C GLU A 55 7.73 -18.02 9.23
N ASN A 56 8.75 -18.87 9.12
CA ASN A 56 10.13 -18.42 9.07
C ASN A 56 10.36 -17.60 7.78
N GLU A 57 11.06 -16.46 7.89
CA GLU A 57 11.34 -15.52 6.79
C GLU A 57 10.10 -14.80 6.21
N GLU A 58 8.93 -14.88 6.86
CA GLU A 58 7.76 -14.10 6.46
C GLU A 58 7.95 -12.59 6.69
N ILE A 59 7.46 -11.78 5.75
CA ILE A 59 7.47 -10.32 5.86
C ILE A 59 6.25 -9.89 6.68
N VAL A 60 6.51 -9.37 7.88
CA VAL A 60 5.47 -8.80 8.76
C VAL A 60 5.44 -7.28 8.61
N LEU A 61 4.25 -6.74 8.31
CA LEU A 61 4.02 -5.30 8.29
C LEU A 61 3.89 -4.76 9.72
N VAL A 62 4.60 -3.67 10.03
CA VAL A 62 4.64 -3.08 11.36
C VAL A 62 4.13 -1.65 11.33
N GLY A 63 3.09 -1.36 12.14
CA GLY A 63 2.46 -0.05 12.24
C GLY A 63 1.11 0.03 11.54
N GLU A 64 0.44 1.18 11.63
CA GLU A 64 -0.67 1.46 10.72
C GLU A 64 -0.10 1.72 9.34
N GLU A 65 -0.34 0.77 8.45
CA GLU A 65 -0.95 1.19 7.20
C GLU A 65 -2.45 0.85 7.28
N LEU A 66 -3.25 1.74 7.89
CA LEU A 66 -4.67 1.87 7.54
C LEU A 66 -4.78 2.49 6.14
N SER A 67 -4.16 1.86 5.14
CA SER A 67 -4.57 2.05 3.77
C SER A 67 -5.57 0.95 3.50
N GLY A 68 -6.86 1.28 3.63
CA GLY A 68 -7.85 0.64 2.79
C GLY A 68 -7.40 0.85 1.34
N GLY A 69 -6.70 -0.15 0.80
CA GLY A 69 -6.06 -0.07 -0.50
C GLY A 69 -4.71 -0.75 -0.46
N ALA A 70 -4.71 -2.06 -0.70
CA ALA A 70 -3.52 -2.77 -1.12
C ALA A 70 -2.88 -2.00 -2.29
N LEU A 71 -1.72 -1.40 -2.05
CA LEU A 71 -0.85 -0.85 -3.07
C LEU A 71 0.17 -1.92 -3.45
N PRO A 72 0.14 -2.43 -4.68
CA PRO A 72 1.32 -2.57 -5.52
C PRO A 72 1.64 -1.24 -6.24
#